data_AF-A0A0P1EPY3-F1
#
_entry.id   AF-A0A0P1EPY3-F1
#
_cell.length_a   1.000
_cell.length_b   1.000
_cell.length_c   1.000
_cell.angle_alpha   90.00
_cell.angle_beta   90.00
_cell.angle_gamma   90.00
#
_symmetry.space_group_name_H-M   'P 1'
#
loop_
_entity.id
_entity.type
_entity.pdbx_description
1 polymer ?
#
loop_
_entity_poly.entity_id
_entity_poly.type
_entity_poly.pdbx_seq_one_letter_code
_entity_poly.pdbx_strand_id
1 'polypeptide(L)'
;MWLIAIVGFCLAIGFWLRNAVRSFSEPPKTFGSSRWATGEDIEEAGFFENGGLYIGESWQEDTLKSIEYNGDKHLLTVAPTRSGKGTSQIIPNLLSYSGSVVVIDPKGENAMTQPLDPGRLDVESVPVSFL
;
A
#
# COMPACT_ATOMS: atom_id res chain seq x y z
N MET A 1 -22.49 53.86 16.28
CA MET A 1 -21.30 53.80 15.39
C MET A 1 -20.15 53.02 16.02
N TRP A 2 -19.73 53.33 17.26
CA TRP A 2 -18.62 52.63 17.94
C TRP A 2 -18.90 51.15 18.28
N LEU A 3 -20.12 50.79 18.66
CA LEU A 3 -20.53 49.39 18.91
C LEU A 3 -20.30 48.46 17.70
N ILE A 4 -20.64 48.94 16.49
CA ILE A 4 -20.46 48.17 15.25
C ILE A 4 -18.96 47.97 14.97
N ALA A 5 -18.13 48.97 15.24
CA ALA A 5 -16.68 48.87 15.10
C ALA A 5 -16.07 47.86 16.09
N ILE A 6 -16.52 47.87 17.35
CA ILE A 6 -16.06 46.90 18.36
C ILE A 6 -16.46 45.47 17.98
N VAL A 7 -17.71 45.26 17.56
CA VAL A 7 -18.19 43.94 17.13
C VAL A 7 -17.40 43.46 15.91
N GLY A 8 -17.19 44.31 14.90
CA GLY A 8 -16.38 43.98 13.73
C GLY A 8 -14.94 43.63 14.08
N PHE A 9 -14.32 44.38 15.01
CA PHE A 9 -12.97 44.13 15.49
C PHE A 9 -12.85 42.80 16.25
N CYS A 10 -13.80 42.51 17.14
CA CYS A 10 -13.84 41.23 17.86
C CYS A 10 -14.03 40.03 16.92
N LEU A 11 -14.88 40.16 15.88
CA LEU A 11 -15.06 39.13 14.86
C LEU A 11 -13.79 38.93 14.03
N ALA A 12 -13.11 40.01 13.64
CA ALA A 12 -11.85 39.94 12.91
C ALA A 12 -10.74 39.27 13.73
N ILE A 13 -10.61 39.62 15.02
CA ILE A 13 -9.68 38.98 15.95
C ILE A 13 -10.03 37.51 16.12
N GLY A 14 -11.30 37.17 16.32
CA GLY A 14 -11.75 35.78 16.47
C GLY A 14 -11.42 34.94 15.23
N PHE A 15 -11.68 35.48 14.03
CA PHE A 15 -11.34 34.84 12.77
C PHE A 15 -9.83 34.65 12.62
N TRP A 16 -9.04 35.69 12.92
CA TRP A 16 -7.57 35.65 12.82
C TRP A 16 -6.97 34.65 13.82
N LEU A 17 -7.40 34.67 15.09
CA LEU A 17 -6.97 33.73 16.12
C LEU A 17 -7.31 32.28 15.75
N ARG A 18 -8.52 32.02 15.25
CA ARG A 18 -8.92 30.68 14.79
C ARG A 18 -8.00 30.16 13.70
N ASN A 19 -7.69 31.01 12.72
CA ASN A 19 -6.83 30.62 11.61
C ASN A 19 -5.36 30.44 12.05
N ALA A 20 -4.87 31.30 12.95
CA ALA A 20 -3.54 31.20 13.53
C ALA A 20 -3.36 29.88 14.29
N VAL A 21 -4.30 29.52 15.16
CA VAL A 21 -4.28 28.23 15.90
C VAL A 21 -4.28 27.04 14.95
N ARG A 22 -5.06 27.08 13.86
CA ARG A 22 -5.08 26.01 12.85
C ARG A 22 -3.74 25.89 12.13
N SER A 23 -3.11 27.02 11.78
CA SER A 23 -1.81 27.05 11.11
C SER A 23 -0.67 26.49 11.95
N PHE A 24 -0.73 26.64 13.28
CA PHE A 24 0.25 26.03 14.19
C PHE A 24 0.03 24.53 14.41
N SER A 25 -1.15 24.01 14.03
CA SER A 25 -1.53 22.61 14.21
C SER A 25 -1.21 21.76 12.97
N GLU A 26 -0.81 22.35 11.84
CA GLU A 26 -0.39 21.59 10.67
C GLU A 26 1.05 21.09 10.86
N PRO A 27 1.31 19.76 10.77
CA PRO A 27 2.66 19.24 10.93
C PRO A 27 3.61 19.78 9.85
N PRO A 28 4.87 20.06 10.19
CA PRO A 28 5.84 20.66 9.26
C PRO A 28 6.09 19.72 8.07
N LYS A 29 5.91 20.23 6.85
CA LYS A 29 6.01 19.47 5.58
C LYS A 29 7.40 19.55 4.90
N THR A 30 8.42 20.02 5.62
CA THR A 30 9.75 20.39 5.06
C THR A 30 10.48 19.24 4.37
N PHE A 31 10.24 17.99 4.76
CA PHE A 31 10.86 16.80 4.15
C PHE A 31 9.82 15.86 3.49
N GLY A 32 8.64 16.39 3.19
CA GLY A 32 7.48 15.63 2.75
C GLY A 32 6.39 15.55 3.80
N SER A 33 5.20 15.18 3.36
CA SER A 33 4.00 15.03 4.20
C SER A 33 3.61 13.56 4.38
N SER A 34 4.57 12.65 4.26
CA SER A 34 4.33 11.21 4.37
C SER A 34 3.79 10.87 5.75
N ARG A 35 2.69 10.14 5.78
CA ARG A 35 2.07 9.59 6.98
C ARG A 35 1.69 8.14 6.72
N TRP A 36 1.43 7.38 7.78
CA TRP A 36 0.82 6.07 7.63
C TRP A 36 -0.55 6.20 6.97
N ALA A 37 -0.83 5.29 6.05
CA ALA A 37 -2.12 5.19 5.39
C ALA A 37 -3.19 4.73 6.38
N THR A 38 -4.38 5.29 6.27
CA THR A 38 -5.60 4.84 6.95
C THR A 38 -6.36 3.86 6.06
N GLY A 39 -7.38 3.19 6.59
CA GLY A 39 -8.28 2.36 5.78
C GLY A 39 -8.94 3.14 4.64
N GLU A 40 -9.32 4.40 4.90
CA GLU A 40 -9.88 5.30 3.89
C GLU A 40 -8.90 5.59 2.75
N ASP A 41 -7.60 5.81 3.06
CA ASP A 41 -6.58 6.02 2.02
C ASP A 41 -6.41 4.79 1.12
N ILE A 42 -6.49 3.60 1.70
CA ILE A 42 -6.35 2.31 0.99
C ILE A 42 -7.56 2.07 0.08
N GLU A 43 -8.75 2.43 0.56
CA GLU A 43 -10.00 2.35 -0.21
C GLU A 43 -10.02 3.37 -1.35
N GLU A 44 -9.64 4.62 -1.10
CA GLU A 44 -9.51 5.65 -2.15
C GLU A 44 -8.47 5.25 -3.21
N ALA A 45 -7.41 4.56 -2.81
CA ALA A 45 -6.40 4.02 -3.73
C ALA A 45 -6.87 2.78 -4.51
N GLY A 46 -8.04 2.21 -4.19
CA GLY A 46 -8.59 1.03 -4.87
C GLY A 46 -7.85 -0.27 -4.56
N PHE A 47 -7.13 -0.36 -3.45
CA PHE A 47 -6.30 -1.54 -3.15
C PHE A 47 -7.06 -2.73 -2.52
N PHE A 48 -8.34 -2.57 -2.20
CA PHE A 48 -9.20 -3.69 -1.78
C PHE A 48 -9.82 -4.44 -2.97
N GLU A 49 -9.48 -4.07 -4.21
CA GLU A 49 -9.89 -4.78 -5.41
C GLU A 49 -9.11 -6.10 -5.56
N ASN A 50 -9.74 -7.12 -6.12
CA ASN A 50 -9.11 -8.43 -6.32
C ASN A 50 -8.46 -8.53 -7.72
N GLY A 51 -7.43 -9.37 -7.82
CA GLY A 51 -6.77 -9.74 -9.08
C GLY A 51 -5.42 -9.06 -9.29
N GLY A 52 -4.88 -8.39 -8.28
CA GLY A 52 -3.58 -7.73 -8.33
C GLY A 52 -2.48 -8.53 -7.62
N LEU A 53 -1.33 -7.90 -7.43
CA LEU A 53 -0.26 -8.43 -6.58
C LEU A 53 -0.61 -8.17 -5.12
N TYR A 54 -0.70 -9.23 -4.32
CA TYR A 54 -0.82 -9.15 -2.87
C TYR A 54 0.36 -8.39 -2.26
N ILE A 55 0.09 -7.29 -1.55
CA ILE A 55 1.11 -6.48 -0.87
C ILE A 55 0.94 -6.44 0.65
N GLY A 56 -0.18 -6.95 1.18
CA GLY A 56 -0.41 -7.05 2.62
C GLY A 56 -1.89 -7.14 2.97
N GLU A 57 -2.21 -6.80 4.22
CA GLU A 57 -3.57 -6.79 4.74
C GLU A 57 -3.80 -5.52 5.55
N SER A 58 -5.04 -5.03 5.56
CA SER A 58 -5.47 -3.96 6.46
C SER A 58 -6.91 -4.15 6.88
N TRP A 59 -7.25 -3.53 8.00
CA TRP A 59 -8.61 -3.46 8.50
C TRP A 59 -9.41 -2.51 7.63
N GLN A 60 -10.52 -3.01 7.09
CA GLN A 60 -11.62 -2.20 6.59
C GLN A 60 -12.80 -2.40 7.53
N GLU A 61 -13.16 -1.33 8.23
CA GLU A 61 -14.13 -1.39 9.34
C GLU A 61 -13.71 -2.48 10.35
N ASP A 62 -14.50 -3.54 10.50
CA ASP A 62 -14.26 -4.65 11.42
C ASP A 62 -13.70 -5.92 10.74
N THR A 63 -13.35 -5.84 9.45
CA THR A 63 -12.88 -7.00 8.67
C THR A 63 -11.46 -6.79 8.15
N LEU A 64 -10.59 -7.77 8.36
CA LEU A 64 -9.26 -7.79 7.78
C LEU A 64 -9.36 -8.17 6.29
N LYS A 65 -8.89 -7.30 5.41
CA LYS A 65 -8.92 -7.49 3.95
C LYS A 65 -7.54 -7.48 3.34
N SER A 66 -7.40 -8.29 2.28
CA SER A 66 -6.23 -8.29 1.39
C SER A 66 -6.07 -6.93 0.73
N ILE A 67 -4.83 -6.45 0.65
CA ILE A 67 -4.43 -5.29 -0.13
C ILE A 67 -3.70 -5.80 -1.36
N GLU A 68 -4.23 -5.50 -2.53
CA GLU A 68 -3.68 -5.91 -3.81
C GLU A 68 -3.35 -4.71 -4.69
N TYR A 69 -2.24 -4.80 -5.40
CA TYR A 69 -1.76 -3.79 -6.33
C TYR A 69 -2.00 -4.25 -7.76
N ASN A 70 -2.93 -3.60 -8.46
CA ASN A 70 -3.26 -3.88 -9.86
C ASN A 70 -2.77 -2.79 -10.83
N GLY A 71 -1.73 -2.04 -10.43
CA GLY A 71 -1.16 -1.00 -11.28
C GLY A 71 -0.04 -1.51 -12.18
N ASP A 72 0.41 -0.66 -13.09
CA ASP A 72 1.46 -0.93 -14.09
C ASP A 72 2.88 -0.66 -13.58
N LYS A 73 3.05 -0.26 -12.32
CA LYS A 73 4.35 0.06 -11.72
C LYS A 73 4.99 -1.17 -11.09
N HIS A 74 6.30 -1.06 -10.85
CA HIS A 74 7.08 -2.13 -10.22
C HIS A 74 6.90 -2.16 -8.70
N LEU A 75 6.89 -3.37 -8.14
CA LEU A 75 6.91 -3.63 -6.71
C LEU A 75 8.33 -4.05 -6.27
N LEU A 76 8.82 -3.48 -5.17
CA LEU A 76 10.10 -3.85 -4.56
C LEU A 76 9.88 -4.29 -3.11
N THR A 77 10.17 -5.54 -2.81
CA THR A 77 10.14 -6.09 -1.45
C THR A 77 11.56 -6.16 -0.89
N VAL A 78 11.83 -5.40 0.18
CA VAL A 78 13.10 -5.43 0.90
C VAL A 78 12.92 -6.20 2.20
N ALA A 79 13.68 -7.28 2.36
CA ALA A 79 13.52 -8.22 3.47
C ALA A 79 14.87 -8.89 3.81
N PRO A 80 15.31 -8.91 5.09
CA PRO A 80 16.52 -9.61 5.51
C PRO A 80 16.51 -11.11 5.20
N THR A 81 17.66 -11.76 5.29
CA THR A 81 17.72 -13.23 5.15
C THR A 81 16.90 -13.89 6.26
N ARG A 82 16.15 -14.95 5.90
CA ARG A 82 15.28 -15.70 6.82
C ARG A 82 14.15 -14.87 7.45
N SER A 83 13.80 -13.70 6.91
CA SER A 83 12.65 -12.91 7.39
C SER A 83 11.31 -13.29 6.73
N GLY A 84 11.27 -14.39 5.97
CA GLY A 84 10.03 -14.90 5.40
C GLY A 84 9.57 -14.27 4.08
N LYS A 85 10.42 -13.54 3.33
CA LYS A 85 10.01 -12.95 2.02
C LYS A 85 9.38 -13.96 1.05
N GLY A 86 9.82 -15.23 1.15
CA GLY A 86 9.24 -16.35 0.41
C GLY A 86 7.78 -16.59 0.81
N THR A 87 7.54 -16.76 2.11
CA THR A 87 6.22 -17.12 2.66
C THR A 87 5.25 -15.94 2.75
N SER A 88 5.74 -14.71 2.87
CA SER A 88 4.89 -13.52 3.07
C SER A 88 4.56 -12.75 1.80
N GLN A 89 5.35 -12.92 0.73
CA GLN A 89 5.19 -12.14 -0.51
C GLN A 89 5.26 -13.03 -1.75
N ILE A 90 6.30 -13.85 -1.89
CA ILE A 90 6.50 -14.65 -3.11
C ILE A 90 5.41 -15.71 -3.26
N ILE A 91 5.25 -16.61 -2.29
CA ILE A 91 4.30 -17.74 -2.36
C ILE A 91 2.85 -17.25 -2.45
N PRO A 92 2.37 -16.30 -1.62
CA PRO A 92 1.00 -15.80 -1.74
C PRO A 92 0.69 -15.25 -3.13
N ASN A 93 1.56 -14.38 -3.67
CA ASN A 93 1.39 -13.83 -5.03
C ASN A 93 1.42 -14.92 -6.10
N LEU A 94 2.34 -15.88 -5.98
CA LEU A 94 2.39 -17.00 -6.91
C LEU A 94 1.15 -17.89 -6.84
N LEU A 95 0.40 -17.92 -5.74
CA LEU A 95 -0.83 -18.69 -5.65
C LEU A 95 -2.08 -17.89 -6.05
N SER A 96 -2.14 -16.59 -5.75
CA SER A 96 -3.32 -15.75 -5.97
C SER A 96 -3.32 -14.99 -7.30
N TYR A 97 -2.16 -14.65 -7.86
CA TYR A 97 -2.08 -13.88 -9.09
C TYR A 97 -2.45 -14.73 -10.30
N SER A 98 -3.44 -14.26 -11.06
CA SER A 98 -4.02 -14.97 -12.21
C SER A 98 -3.29 -14.71 -13.53
N GLY A 99 -2.40 -13.72 -13.58
CA GLY A 99 -1.59 -13.40 -14.75
C GLY A 99 -0.40 -14.34 -14.94
N SER A 100 0.26 -14.20 -16.09
CA SER A 100 1.51 -14.91 -16.39
C SER A 100 2.65 -14.40 -15.51
N VAL A 101 3.49 -15.32 -15.02
CA VAL A 101 4.61 -14.98 -14.14
C VAL A 101 5.86 -15.75 -14.58
N VAL A 102 6.97 -15.05 -14.73
CA VAL A 102 8.30 -15.65 -14.89
C VAL A 102 9.02 -15.57 -13.56
N VAL A 103 9.46 -16.72 -13.05
CA VAL A 103 10.13 -16.82 -11.74
C VAL A 103 11.57 -17.28 -11.92
N ILE A 104 12.50 -16.47 -11.44
CA ILE A 104 13.90 -16.88 -11.29
C ILE A 104 14.03 -17.62 -9.97
N ASP A 105 14.10 -18.95 -10.03
CA ASP A 105 14.18 -19.83 -8.86
C ASP A 105 15.40 -20.75 -8.95
N PRO A 106 16.60 -20.28 -8.52
CA PRO A 106 17.82 -21.08 -8.60
C PRO A 106 17.78 -22.37 -7.77
N LYS A 107 16.85 -22.49 -6.81
CA LYS A 107 16.74 -23.64 -5.91
C LYS A 107 15.55 -24.55 -6.21
N GLY A 108 14.59 -24.10 -7.01
CA GLY A 108 13.35 -24.83 -7.30
C GLY A 108 12.34 -24.86 -6.14
N GLU A 109 12.53 -24.07 -5.07
CA GLU A 109 11.68 -24.07 -3.88
C GLU A 109 10.26 -23.56 -4.19
N ASN A 110 10.15 -22.56 -5.07
CA ASN A 110 8.86 -21.97 -5.45
C ASN A 110 8.10 -22.90 -6.40
N ALA A 111 8.80 -23.50 -7.37
CA ALA A 111 8.22 -24.45 -8.31
C ALA A 111 7.66 -25.69 -7.61
N MET A 112 8.33 -26.18 -6.55
CA MET A 112 7.86 -27.31 -5.76
C MET A 112 6.61 -27.00 -4.92
N THR A 113 6.47 -25.75 -4.48
CA THR A 113 5.39 -25.35 -3.55
C THR A 113 4.08 -25.03 -4.28
N GLN A 114 4.14 -24.69 -5.57
CA GLN A 114 2.95 -24.40 -6.36
C GLN A 114 2.24 -25.69 -6.81
N PRO A 115 0.90 -25.77 -6.68
CA PRO A 115 0.12 -26.80 -7.35
C PRO A 115 0.23 -26.64 -8.87
N LEU A 116 0.48 -27.72 -9.60
CA LEU A 116 0.37 -27.72 -11.06
C LEU A 116 -1.11 -27.55 -11.43
N ASP A 117 -1.48 -26.36 -11.92
CA ASP A 117 -2.81 -26.07 -12.46
C ASP A 117 -2.79 -26.10 -13.99
N PRO A 118 -3.39 -27.12 -14.64
CA PRO A 118 -3.42 -27.24 -16.10
C PRO A 118 -4.18 -26.12 -16.84
N GLY A 119 -4.96 -25.31 -16.13
CA GLY A 119 -5.76 -24.21 -16.69
C GLY A 119 -5.14 -22.82 -16.53
N ARG A 120 -4.00 -22.71 -15.84
CA ARG A 120 -3.32 -21.44 -15.58
C ARG A 120 -2.36 -21.10 -16.71
N LEU A 121 -2.37 -19.85 -17.17
CA LEU A 121 -1.41 -19.34 -18.17
C LEU A 121 0.01 -19.36 -17.59
N ASP A 122 0.69 -20.48 -17.83
CA ASP A 122 2.12 -20.73 -17.87
C ASP A 122 2.97 -19.91 -16.88
N VAL A 123 3.09 -20.41 -15.65
CA VAL A 123 4.22 -20.03 -14.79
C VAL A 123 5.42 -20.84 -15.26
N GLU A 124 6.22 -20.28 -16.16
CA GLU A 124 7.44 -20.94 -16.62
C GLU A 124 8.57 -20.66 -15.62
N SER A 125 8.95 -21.70 -14.85
CA SER A 125 10.14 -21.66 -14.00
C SER A 125 11.37 -21.94 -14.85
N VAL A 126 12.18 -20.91 -15.15
CA VAL A 126 13.42 -21.08 -15.90
C VAL A 126 14.54 -21.40 -14.91
N PRO A 127 15.10 -22.63 -14.90
CA PRO A 127 16.25 -22.93 -14.09
C PRO A 127 17.45 -22.14 -14.62
N VAL A 128 18.05 -21.30 -13.77
CA VAL A 128 19.32 -20.65 -14.10
C VAL A 128 20.43 -21.68 -13.96
N SER A 129 20.72 -22.42 -15.02
CA SER A 129 21.93 -23.22 -15.11
C SER A 129 23.13 -22.27 -15.21
N PHE A 130 23.88 -22.16 -14.12
CA PHE A 130 25.22 -21.56 -14.15
C PHE A 130 26.11 -22.43 -15.05
N LEU A 131 26.59 -21.84 -16.16
CA LEU A 131 27.88 -22.19 -16.76
C LEU A 131 28.99 -21.52 -15.96
#